data_AF-A0A7J2Y723-F1
#
_entry.id   AF-A0A7J2Y723-F1
#
_cell.length_a   1.000
_cell.length_b   1.000
_cell.length_c   1.000
_cell.angle_alpha   90.00
_cell.angle_beta   90.00
_cell.angle_gamma   90.00
#
_symmetry.space_group_name_H-M   'P 1'
#
loop_
_entity.id
_entity.type
_entity.pdbx_description
1 polymer ?
#
loop_
_entity_poly.entity_id
_entity_poly.type
_entity_poly.pdbx_seq_one_letter_code
_entity_poly.pdbx_strand_id
1 'polypeptide(L)'
;MSISLGSVPPETAGEAEVRRPRNRTATQAIGLLSAAVFLGFVLHSAQFDSSLRWGLGILFLAVLVGVVLYIISRRTESPEPLAVRPERDHAALGELSALTEVASRADRGMAFSEDIVVTRVRTAIVDHIRLNRGLSPAEMLELENDEAALRATLRDAGLFNFLLVTRDRESRVAWAEDARRGSGLMPSLGMILERAEAWR
;
A
#
# COMPACT_ATOMS: atom_id res chain seq x y z
N MET A 1 16.32 -58.45 -30.34
CA MET A 1 15.29 -58.00 -29.38
C MET A 1 15.93 -56.82 -28.66
N SER A 2 15.67 -55.61 -29.16
CA SER A 2 16.46 -54.41 -28.84
C SER A 2 15.58 -53.36 -28.19
N ILE A 3 16.04 -52.87 -27.05
CA ILE A 3 15.41 -51.86 -26.20
C ILE A 3 15.57 -50.49 -26.88
N SER A 4 14.47 -49.77 -27.11
CA SER A 4 14.49 -48.38 -27.59
C SER A 4 14.16 -47.44 -26.42
N LEU A 5 15.18 -46.67 -26.00
CA LEU A 5 15.01 -45.52 -25.12
C LEU A 5 14.27 -44.41 -25.89
N GLY A 6 13.04 -44.11 -25.47
CA GLY A 6 12.36 -42.88 -25.87
C GLY A 6 13.04 -41.67 -25.23
N SER A 7 13.69 -40.87 -26.05
CA SER A 7 14.33 -39.60 -25.70
C SER A 7 13.29 -38.54 -25.33
N VAL A 8 13.41 -38.00 -24.11
CA VAL A 8 12.72 -36.77 -23.67
C VAL A 8 13.34 -35.58 -24.41
N PRO A 9 12.56 -34.73 -25.11
CA PRO A 9 13.08 -33.52 -25.73
C PRO A 9 13.38 -32.45 -24.66
N PRO A 10 14.37 -31.55 -24.89
CA PRO A 10 14.70 -30.50 -23.94
C PRO A 10 13.59 -29.46 -23.93
N GLU A 11 12.75 -29.51 -22.90
CA GLU A 11 11.79 -28.46 -22.61
C GLU A 11 12.58 -27.20 -22.25
N THR A 12 12.42 -26.21 -23.13
CA THR A 12 12.92 -24.86 -23.04
C THR A 12 12.74 -24.32 -21.63
N ALA A 13 13.85 -24.09 -20.93
CA ALA A 13 13.88 -23.28 -19.72
C ALA A 13 13.37 -21.88 -20.11
N GLY A 14 12.07 -21.68 -19.91
CA GLY A 14 11.45 -20.38 -19.99
C GLY A 14 12.17 -19.46 -19.03
N GLU A 15 12.84 -18.46 -19.59
CA GLU A 15 13.33 -17.30 -18.89
C GLU A 15 12.18 -16.79 -18.02
N ALA A 16 12.33 -16.92 -16.70
CA ALA A 16 11.47 -16.29 -15.74
C ALA A 16 11.55 -14.79 -16.00
N GLU A 17 10.56 -14.28 -16.73
CA GLU A 17 10.37 -12.86 -16.99
C GLU A 17 10.18 -12.20 -15.63
N VAL A 18 11.27 -11.67 -15.08
CA VAL A 18 11.28 -10.81 -13.90
C VAL A 18 10.42 -9.61 -14.26
N ARG A 19 9.13 -9.70 -13.94
CA ARG A 19 8.20 -8.57 -13.99
C ARG A 19 8.71 -7.52 -13.01
N ARG A 20 9.57 -6.64 -13.52
CA ARG A 20 9.90 -5.39 -12.84
C ARG A 20 8.59 -4.73 -12.44
N PRO A 21 8.44 -4.25 -11.20
CA PRO A 21 7.27 -3.48 -10.82
C PRO A 21 7.18 -2.29 -11.76
N ARG A 22 6.22 -2.36 -12.71
CA ARG A 22 5.98 -1.29 -13.66
C ARG A 22 5.49 -0.13 -12.82
N ASN A 23 6.39 0.82 -12.60
CA ASN A 23 6.20 2.01 -11.78
C ASN A 23 5.19 2.94 -12.50
N ARG A 24 3.91 2.53 -12.51
CA ARG A 24 2.83 3.13 -13.30
C ARG A 24 2.64 4.60 -12.98
N THR A 25 2.95 5.02 -11.75
CA THR A 25 2.89 6.40 -11.28
C THR A 25 3.98 7.27 -11.91
N ALA A 26 5.22 6.79 -11.98
CA ALA A 26 6.31 7.49 -12.68
C ALA A 26 6.02 7.57 -14.19
N THR A 27 5.52 6.49 -14.80
CA THR A 27 5.15 6.49 -16.23
C THR A 27 4.00 7.45 -16.54
N GLN A 28 3.01 7.56 -15.66
CA GLN A 28 1.89 8.50 -15.81
C GLN A 28 2.31 9.96 -15.60
N ALA A 29 3.15 10.23 -14.59
CA ALA A 29 3.68 11.57 -14.34
C ALA A 29 4.60 12.05 -15.48
N ILE A 30 5.48 11.17 -15.98
CA ILE A 30 6.33 11.45 -17.14
C ILE A 30 5.48 11.66 -18.38
N GLY A 31 4.45 10.84 -18.61
CA GLY A 31 3.53 10.99 -19.74
C GLY A 31 2.79 12.33 -19.75
N LEU A 32 2.31 12.79 -18.59
CA LEU A 32 1.65 14.09 -18.44
C LEU A 32 2.63 15.25 -18.65
N LEU A 33 3.84 15.17 -18.11
CA LEU A 33 4.90 16.17 -18.33
C LEU A 33 5.33 16.24 -19.79
N SER A 34 5.52 15.09 -20.44
CA SER A 34 5.86 15.04 -21.86
C SER A 34 4.74 15.59 -22.74
N ALA A 35 3.47 15.28 -22.42
CA ALA A 35 2.31 15.85 -23.11
C ALA A 35 2.22 17.37 -22.91
N ALA A 36 2.51 17.87 -21.71
CA ALA A 36 2.54 19.30 -21.40
C ALA A 36 3.61 20.05 -22.20
N VAL A 37 4.83 19.49 -22.25
CA VAL A 37 5.96 20.06 -22.99
C VAL A 37 5.69 20.01 -24.50
N PHE A 38 5.15 18.90 -25.00
CA PHE A 38 4.80 18.75 -26.41
C PHE A 38 3.67 19.70 -26.83
N LEU A 39 2.64 19.87 -25.99
CA LEU A 39 1.57 20.82 -26.25
C LEU A 39 2.05 22.27 -26.19
N GLY A 40 2.94 22.60 -25.23
CA GLY A 40 3.62 23.90 -25.17
C GLY A 40 4.48 24.17 -26.39
N PHE A 41 5.18 23.15 -26.90
CA PHE A 41 5.95 23.22 -28.13
C PHE A 41 5.07 23.43 -29.37
N VAL A 42 3.93 22.73 -29.47
CA VAL A 42 2.95 22.91 -30.55
C VAL A 42 2.31 24.30 -30.50
N LEU A 43 1.98 24.81 -29.31
CA LEU A 43 1.47 26.18 -29.11
C LEU A 43 2.52 27.26 -29.39
N HIS A 44 3.79 26.94 -29.21
CA HIS A 44 4.89 27.85 -29.51
C HIS A 44 5.20 27.91 -31.01
N SER A 45 5.20 26.74 -31.66
CA SER A 45 5.57 26.57 -33.08
C SER A 45 4.43 26.84 -34.06
N ALA A 46 3.18 26.70 -33.64
CA ALA A 46 2.05 27.01 -34.49
C ALA A 46 1.81 28.52 -34.54
N GLN A 47 1.71 29.06 -35.76
CA GLN A 47 1.43 30.48 -36.07
C GLN A 47 -0.03 30.86 -35.76
N PHE A 48 -0.55 30.44 -34.60
CA PHE A 48 -1.88 30.84 -34.16
C PHE A 48 -1.90 32.31 -33.79
N ASP A 49 -3.03 32.95 -34.09
CA ASP A 49 -3.32 34.32 -33.69
C ASP A 49 -3.14 34.49 -32.17
N SER A 50 -2.57 35.62 -31.74
CA SER A 50 -2.00 35.78 -30.39
C SER A 50 -3.01 35.44 -29.28
N SER A 51 -4.28 35.78 -29.49
CA SER A 51 -5.39 35.52 -28.57
C SER A 51 -5.70 34.02 -28.37
N LEU A 52 -5.57 33.20 -29.43
CA LEU A 52 -5.82 31.76 -29.36
C LEU A 52 -4.72 31.03 -28.56
N ARG A 53 -3.48 31.50 -28.65
CA ARG A 53 -2.35 30.94 -27.89
C ARG A 53 -2.53 31.14 -26.39
N TRP A 54 -2.96 32.33 -25.98
CA TRP A 54 -3.29 32.63 -24.58
C TRP A 54 -4.49 31.81 -24.08
N GLY A 55 -5.54 31.69 -24.88
CA GLY A 55 -6.72 30.88 -24.54
C GLY A 55 -6.37 29.42 -24.26
N LEU A 56 -5.56 28.80 -25.12
CA LEU A 56 -5.11 27.41 -24.91
C LEU A 56 -4.17 27.28 -23.70
N GLY A 57 -3.28 28.26 -23.47
CA GLY A 57 -2.40 28.25 -22.30
C GLY A 57 -3.17 28.29 -20.99
N ILE A 58 -4.20 29.15 -20.91
CA ILE A 58 -5.09 29.25 -19.73
C ILE A 58 -5.90 27.97 -19.55
N LEU A 59 -6.47 27.42 -20.64
CA LEU A 59 -7.21 26.17 -20.59
C LEU A 59 -6.33 25.01 -20.09
N PHE A 60 -5.09 24.93 -20.58
CA PHE A 60 -4.14 23.92 -20.14
C PHE A 60 -3.80 24.07 -18.66
N LEU A 61 -3.53 25.30 -18.19
CA LEU A 61 -3.27 25.56 -16.78
C LEU A 61 -4.48 25.18 -15.91
N ALA A 62 -5.70 25.48 -16.36
CA ALA A 62 -6.93 25.09 -15.66
C ALA A 62 -7.08 23.56 -15.59
N VAL A 63 -6.76 22.84 -16.66
CA VAL A 63 -6.75 21.37 -16.66
C VAL A 63 -5.67 20.84 -15.72
N LEU A 64 -4.46 21.40 -15.72
CA LEU A 64 -3.37 21.00 -14.84
C LEU A 64 -3.74 21.20 -13.37
N VAL A 65 -4.27 22.39 -13.04
CA VAL A 65 -4.76 22.71 -11.70
C VAL A 65 -5.91 21.77 -11.32
N GLY A 66 -6.85 21.49 -12.22
CA GLY A 66 -7.93 20.55 -11.99
C GLY A 66 -7.44 19.13 -11.72
N VAL A 67 -6.42 18.65 -12.44
CA VAL A 67 -5.81 17.33 -12.20
C VAL A 67 -5.08 17.30 -10.86
N VAL A 68 -4.30 18.34 -10.54
CA VAL A 68 -3.61 18.46 -9.26
C VAL A 68 -4.62 18.50 -8.11
N LEU A 69 -5.67 19.31 -8.23
CA LEU A 69 -6.76 19.37 -7.25
C LEU A 69 -7.49 18.04 -7.16
N TYR A 70 -7.76 17.35 -8.26
CA TYR A 70 -8.39 16.03 -8.25
C TYR A 70 -7.55 14.98 -7.52
N ILE A 71 -6.23 14.97 -7.77
CA ILE A 71 -5.28 14.09 -7.07
C ILE A 71 -5.21 14.46 -5.60
N ILE A 72 -5.15 15.75 -5.27
CA ILE A 72 -5.14 16.25 -3.90
C ILE A 72 -6.45 15.88 -3.22
N SER A 73 -7.63 16.17 -3.76
CA SER A 73 -8.94 15.81 -3.19
C SER A 73 -9.05 14.29 -2.98
N ARG A 74 -8.65 13.47 -3.94
CA ARG A 74 -8.56 12.01 -3.76
C ARG A 74 -7.62 11.58 -2.63
N ARG A 75 -6.60 12.38 -2.29
CA ARG A 75 -5.59 12.11 -1.26
C ARG A 75 -5.81 12.87 0.06
N THR A 76 -6.67 13.88 0.07
CA THR A 76 -6.93 14.82 1.17
C THR A 76 -8.43 14.91 1.49
N GLU A 77 -9.25 13.99 0.97
CA GLU A 77 -10.57 13.69 1.53
C GLU A 77 -10.40 13.13 2.95
N SER A 78 -10.09 14.04 3.88
CA SER A 78 -10.42 14.05 5.30
C SER A 78 -9.95 15.39 5.90
N PRO A 79 -10.72 16.08 6.75
CA PRO A 79 -11.89 15.56 7.47
C PRO A 79 -13.15 16.46 7.34
N GLU A 80 -14.33 15.87 7.51
CA GLU A 80 -15.43 16.62 8.14
C GLU A 80 -14.88 17.21 9.46
N PRO A 81 -15.19 18.48 9.79
CA PRO A 81 -14.58 19.13 10.94
C PRO A 81 -14.77 18.26 12.19
N LEU A 82 -13.66 18.00 12.90
CA LEU A 82 -13.66 17.38 14.22
C LEU A 82 -14.66 18.15 15.09
N ALA A 83 -15.83 17.57 15.35
CA ALA A 83 -16.67 18.03 16.44
C ALA A 83 -15.83 17.86 17.71
N VAL A 84 -15.42 18.98 18.30
CA VAL A 84 -14.70 19.03 19.58
C VAL A 84 -15.65 18.43 20.62
N ARG A 85 -15.56 17.12 20.82
CA ARG A 85 -16.17 16.47 21.97
C ARG A 85 -15.27 16.78 23.16
N PRO A 86 -15.77 17.45 24.21
CA PRO A 86 -14.93 17.83 25.33
C PRO A 86 -14.34 16.58 25.96
N GLU A 87 -13.02 16.63 26.12
CA GLU A 87 -12.20 15.65 26.80
C GLU A 87 -12.68 15.52 28.26
N ARG A 88 -13.18 14.33 28.65
CA ARG A 88 -12.94 13.66 29.94
C ARG A 88 -13.77 12.39 30.15
N ASP A 89 -13.05 11.34 30.57
CA ASP A 89 -13.47 10.28 31.49
C ASP A 89 -14.80 9.54 31.25
N HIS A 90 -14.93 8.83 30.13
CA HIS A 90 -15.83 7.66 30.07
C HIS A 90 -15.07 6.42 29.59
N ALA A 91 -14.72 5.60 30.58
CA ALA A 91 -13.96 4.38 30.49
C ALA A 91 -14.53 3.37 29.47
N ALA A 92 -13.59 2.74 28.74
CA ALA A 92 -13.66 1.44 28.05
C ALA A 92 -14.70 1.21 26.92
N LEU A 93 -15.86 1.88 26.89
CA LEU A 93 -16.88 1.65 25.86
C LEU A 93 -16.62 2.44 24.56
N GLY A 94 -15.81 3.50 24.62
CA GLY A 94 -15.53 4.37 23.47
C GLY A 94 -14.43 3.87 22.53
N GLU A 95 -13.41 3.17 23.03
CA GLU A 95 -12.24 2.79 22.24
C GLU A 95 -12.57 1.76 21.15
N LEU A 96 -13.39 0.75 21.47
CA LEU A 96 -13.88 -0.20 20.46
C LEU A 96 -14.73 0.51 19.40
N SER A 97 -15.61 1.43 19.80
CA SER A 97 -16.43 2.19 18.84
C SER A 97 -15.57 3.03 17.89
N ALA A 98 -14.55 3.70 18.42
CA ALA A 98 -13.59 4.47 17.63
C ALA A 98 -12.77 3.56 16.69
N LEU A 99 -12.35 2.39 17.15
CA LEU A 99 -11.65 1.40 16.31
C LEU A 99 -12.54 0.84 15.21
N THR A 100 -13.82 0.56 15.50
CA THR A 100 -14.78 0.11 14.48
C THR A 100 -15.03 1.19 13.44
N GLU A 101 -15.09 2.45 13.85
CA GLU A 101 -15.23 3.57 12.93
C GLU A 101 -13.99 3.70 12.04
N VAL A 102 -12.79 3.64 12.63
CA VAL A 102 -11.51 3.65 11.90
C VAL A 102 -11.41 2.47 10.93
N ALA A 103 -11.83 1.27 11.33
CA ALA A 103 -11.88 0.10 10.46
C ALA A 103 -12.87 0.32 9.30
N SER A 104 -14.06 0.87 9.57
CA SER A 104 -15.03 1.20 8.52
C SER A 104 -14.47 2.23 7.53
N ARG A 105 -13.68 3.19 8.01
CA ARG A 105 -13.04 4.21 7.18
C ARG A 105 -11.91 3.64 6.35
N ALA A 106 -11.13 2.73 6.93
CA ALA A 106 -10.09 1.98 6.23
C ALA A 106 -10.69 1.13 5.10
N ASP A 107 -11.82 0.46 5.35
CA ASP A 107 -12.51 -0.35 4.34
C ASP A 107 -13.02 0.49 3.15
N ARG A 108 -13.41 1.75 3.42
CA ARG A 108 -13.77 2.74 2.38
C ARG A 108 -12.57 3.32 1.62
N GLY A 109 -11.35 2.89 1.90
CA GLY A 109 -10.16 3.30 1.17
C GLY A 109 -9.42 4.51 1.74
N MET A 110 -9.73 4.95 2.97
CA MET A 110 -9.07 6.12 3.57
C MET A 110 -7.65 5.79 4.04
N ALA A 111 -6.64 6.20 3.28
CA ALA A 111 -5.23 5.88 3.52
C ALA A 111 -4.74 6.07 4.97
N PHE A 112 -5.18 7.16 5.64
CA PHE A 112 -4.82 7.39 7.05
C PHE A 112 -5.42 6.35 8.00
N SER A 113 -6.68 5.95 7.76
CA SER A 113 -7.34 4.93 8.57
C SER A 113 -6.78 3.55 8.27
N GLU A 114 -6.40 3.27 7.02
CA GLU A 114 -5.71 2.05 6.61
C GLU A 114 -4.38 1.88 7.36
N ASP A 115 -3.51 2.91 7.39
CA ASP A 115 -2.23 2.87 8.13
C ASP A 115 -2.44 2.60 9.62
N ILE A 116 -3.46 3.20 10.24
CA ILE A 116 -3.80 2.95 11.65
C ILE A 116 -4.20 1.49 11.87
N VAL A 117 -5.13 0.95 11.08
CA VAL A 117 -5.59 -0.44 11.24
C VAL A 117 -4.44 -1.42 11.06
N VAL A 118 -3.64 -1.26 10.00
CA VAL A 118 -2.48 -2.13 9.72
C VAL A 118 -1.46 -2.06 10.86
N THR A 119 -1.18 -0.86 11.36
CA THR A 119 -0.28 -0.67 12.51
C THR A 119 -0.80 -1.41 13.75
N ARG A 120 -2.10 -1.28 14.05
CA ARG A 120 -2.72 -1.95 15.20
C ARG A 120 -2.68 -3.47 15.07
N VAL A 121 -2.98 -4.01 13.89
CA VAL A 121 -2.89 -5.45 13.62
C VAL A 121 -1.45 -5.93 13.76
N ARG A 122 -0.47 -5.21 13.20
CA ARG A 122 0.95 -5.53 13.36
C ARG A 122 1.34 -5.58 14.84
N THR A 123 1.01 -4.55 15.61
CA THR A 123 1.31 -4.51 17.05
C THR A 123 0.69 -5.69 17.79
N ALA A 124 -0.57 -6.01 17.51
CA ALA A 124 -1.24 -7.15 18.14
C ALA A 124 -0.55 -8.49 17.82
N ILE A 125 -0.12 -8.69 16.57
CA ILE A 125 0.61 -9.89 16.15
C ILE A 125 1.99 -9.97 16.83
N VAL A 126 2.71 -8.84 16.88
CA VAL A 126 4.02 -8.75 17.54
C VAL A 126 3.89 -9.06 19.04
N ASP A 127 2.89 -8.51 19.70
CA ASP A 127 2.61 -8.82 21.10
C ASP A 127 2.19 -10.28 21.29
N HIS A 128 1.39 -10.85 20.38
CA HIS A 128 1.04 -12.27 20.41
C HIS A 128 2.29 -13.16 20.34
N ILE A 129 3.21 -12.87 19.41
CA ILE A 129 4.49 -13.57 19.28
C ILE A 129 5.33 -13.44 20.55
N ARG A 130 5.47 -12.21 21.04
CA ARG A 130 6.21 -11.90 22.25
C ARG A 130 5.68 -12.68 23.46
N LEU A 131 4.37 -12.69 23.65
CA LEU A 131 3.72 -13.36 24.77
C LEU A 131 3.81 -14.89 24.66
N ASN A 132 3.55 -15.48 23.49
CA ASN A 132 3.65 -16.93 23.30
C ASN A 132 5.07 -17.46 23.49
N ARG A 133 6.09 -16.66 23.11
CA ARG A 133 7.51 -17.02 23.29
C ARG A 133 8.07 -16.64 24.66
N GLY A 134 7.31 -15.92 25.49
CA GLY A 134 7.80 -15.41 26.77
C GLY A 134 8.92 -14.38 26.64
N LEU A 135 8.96 -13.65 25.52
CA LEU A 135 9.98 -12.64 25.25
C LEU A 135 9.67 -11.34 25.99
N SER A 136 10.71 -10.66 26.46
CA SER A 136 10.62 -9.26 26.83
C SER A 136 10.44 -8.37 25.59
N PRO A 137 9.99 -7.11 25.76
CA PRO A 137 9.91 -6.16 24.64
C PRO A 137 11.26 -5.92 23.94
N ALA A 138 12.37 -5.96 24.69
CA ALA A 138 13.71 -5.77 24.13
C ALA A 138 14.13 -6.96 23.26
N GLU A 139 13.93 -8.19 23.74
CA GLU A 139 14.24 -9.40 22.98
C GLU A 139 13.36 -9.53 21.73
N MET A 140 12.10 -9.08 21.79
CA MET A 140 11.24 -9.02 20.60
C MET A 140 11.76 -8.01 19.58
N LEU A 141 12.26 -6.86 20.02
CA LEU A 141 12.87 -5.87 19.12
C LEU A 141 14.16 -6.41 18.47
N GLU A 142 14.99 -7.12 19.23
CA GLU A 142 16.16 -7.82 18.70
C GLU A 142 15.76 -8.86 17.66
N LEU A 143 14.73 -9.67 17.95
CA LEU A 143 14.18 -10.64 17.02
C LEU A 143 13.61 -9.98 15.75
N GLU A 144 12.93 -8.84 15.86
CA GLU A 144 12.45 -8.07 14.70
C GLU A 144 13.59 -7.47 13.86
N ASN A 145 14.75 -7.22 14.46
CA ASN A 145 15.93 -6.71 13.77
C ASN A 145 16.73 -7.80 13.05
N ASP A 146 16.65 -9.05 13.52
CA ASP A 146 17.28 -10.20 12.87
C ASP A 146 16.26 -10.92 11.97
N GLU A 147 16.27 -10.58 10.67
CA GLU A 147 15.38 -11.19 9.69
C GLU A 147 15.54 -12.71 9.59
N ALA A 148 16.75 -13.25 9.79
CA ALA A 148 16.98 -14.68 9.71
C ALA A 148 16.36 -15.39 10.92
N ALA A 149 16.55 -14.83 12.12
CA ALA A 149 15.94 -15.33 13.35
C ALA A 149 14.41 -15.20 13.32
N LEU A 150 13.87 -14.09 12.80
CA LEU A 150 12.43 -13.89 12.65
C LEU A 150 11.83 -14.92 11.67
N ARG A 151 12.48 -15.15 10.52
CA ARG A 151 12.04 -16.15 9.54
C ARG A 151 12.07 -17.57 10.11
N ALA A 152 13.15 -17.91 10.82
CA ALA A 152 13.30 -19.21 11.47
C ALA A 152 12.26 -19.42 12.59
N THR A 153 11.88 -18.34 13.26
CA THR A 153 10.89 -18.33 14.35
C THR A 153 9.47 -18.51 13.84
N LEU A 154 9.08 -17.76 12.81
CA LEU A 154 7.70 -17.75 12.34
C LEU A 154 7.36 -19.00 11.53
N ARG A 155 8.28 -19.47 10.67
CA ARG A 155 8.07 -20.59 9.73
C ARG A 155 6.83 -20.48 8.81
N ASP A 156 6.03 -19.42 8.94
CA ASP A 156 4.98 -19.00 7.99
C ASP A 156 5.51 -17.84 7.15
N ALA A 157 5.63 -18.07 5.85
CA ALA A 157 6.19 -17.09 4.91
C ALA A 157 5.31 -15.83 4.77
N GLY A 158 3.99 -15.96 4.89
CA GLY A 158 3.10 -14.81 4.76
C GLY A 158 3.05 -13.93 6.00
N LEU A 159 3.07 -14.56 7.19
CA LEU A 159 3.16 -13.83 8.46
C LEU A 159 4.51 -13.12 8.58
N PHE A 160 5.60 -13.81 8.21
CA PHE A 160 6.93 -13.19 8.12
C PHE A 160 6.95 -12.02 7.14
N ASN A 161 6.46 -12.21 5.91
CA ASN A 161 6.46 -11.15 4.90
C ASN A 161 5.61 -9.95 5.33
N PHE A 162 4.45 -10.21 5.95
CA PHE A 162 3.61 -9.15 6.51
C PHE A 162 4.37 -8.32 7.55
N LEU A 163 4.99 -8.96 8.55
CA LEU A 163 5.72 -8.23 9.61
C LEU A 163 6.93 -7.46 9.09
N LEU A 164 7.60 -8.00 8.07
CA LEU A 164 8.73 -7.36 7.41
C LEU A 164 8.30 -6.12 6.63
N VAL A 165 7.33 -6.25 5.72
CA VAL A 165 6.83 -5.17 4.87
C VAL A 165 6.11 -4.10 5.68
N THR A 166 5.46 -4.47 6.78
CA THR A 166 4.69 -3.50 7.59
C THR A 166 5.53 -2.77 8.65
N ARG A 167 6.85 -2.93 8.63
CA ARG A 167 7.74 -2.28 9.60
C ARG A 167 7.80 -0.77 9.38
N ASP A 168 8.01 -0.32 8.15
CA ASP A 168 8.05 1.08 7.79
C ASP A 168 6.69 1.59 7.27
N ARG A 169 6.48 2.91 7.40
CA ARG A 169 5.20 3.51 7.05
C ARG A 169 4.91 3.46 5.54
N GLU A 170 5.91 3.68 4.70
CA GLU A 170 5.73 3.70 3.26
C GLU A 170 5.31 2.33 2.73
N SER A 171 6.02 1.28 3.16
CA SER A 171 5.72 -0.10 2.77
C SER A 171 4.43 -0.61 3.40
N ARG A 172 4.04 -0.17 4.61
CA ARG A 172 2.69 -0.42 5.15
C ARG A 172 1.59 0.13 4.26
N VAL A 173 1.72 1.40 3.86
CA VAL A 173 0.73 2.04 2.98
C VAL A 173 0.68 1.30 1.64
N ALA A 174 1.84 0.98 1.06
CA ALA A 174 1.91 0.21 -0.18
C ALA A 174 1.22 -1.17 -0.05
N TRP A 175 1.46 -1.88 1.05
CA TRP A 175 0.81 -3.16 1.35
C TRP A 175 -0.72 -3.00 1.44
N ALA A 176 -1.21 -1.98 2.14
CA ALA A 176 -2.64 -1.72 2.28
C ALA A 176 -3.28 -1.39 0.92
N GLU A 177 -2.60 -0.59 0.09
CA GLU A 177 -3.05 -0.28 -1.27
C GLU A 177 -3.10 -1.53 -2.16
N ASP A 178 -2.10 -2.40 -2.07
CA ASP A 178 -2.04 -3.68 -2.81
C ASP A 178 -3.16 -4.62 -2.35
N ALA A 179 -3.36 -4.78 -1.04
CA ALA A 179 -4.43 -5.59 -0.45
C ALA A 179 -5.81 -5.13 -0.93
N ARG A 180 -6.04 -3.81 -0.95
CA ARG A 180 -7.27 -3.22 -1.47
C ARG A 180 -7.47 -3.44 -2.97
N ARG A 181 -6.40 -3.39 -3.77
CA ARG A 181 -6.47 -3.71 -5.20
C ARG A 181 -6.73 -5.19 -5.48
N GLY A 182 -6.43 -6.06 -4.52
CA GLY A 182 -6.70 -7.49 -4.55
C GLY A 182 -8.08 -7.83 -3.97
N SER A 183 -8.08 -8.64 -2.91
CA SER A 183 -9.28 -9.15 -2.22
C SER A 183 -9.94 -8.16 -1.26
N GLY A 184 -9.40 -6.95 -1.11
CA GLY A 184 -9.83 -5.98 -0.10
C GLY A 184 -8.95 -5.99 1.15
N LEU A 185 -8.90 -4.87 1.86
CA LEU A 185 -8.04 -4.72 3.03
C LEU A 185 -8.45 -5.66 4.17
N MET A 186 -9.72 -5.65 4.56
CA MET A 186 -10.21 -6.44 5.70
C MET A 186 -10.10 -7.95 5.48
N PRO A 187 -10.47 -8.53 4.31
CA PRO A 187 -10.22 -9.95 4.03
C PRO A 187 -8.73 -10.31 4.06
N SER A 188 -7.86 -9.43 3.57
CA SER A 188 -6.41 -9.66 3.58
C SER A 188 -5.84 -9.64 5.00
N LEU A 189 -6.29 -8.71 5.84
CA LEU A 189 -5.93 -8.67 7.26
C LEU A 189 -6.48 -9.89 8.02
N GLY A 190 -7.71 -10.32 7.72
CA GLY A 190 -8.32 -11.52 8.28
C GLY A 190 -7.46 -12.76 8.04
N MET A 191 -7.00 -12.97 6.80
CA MET A 191 -6.09 -14.09 6.49
C MET A 191 -4.76 -14.02 7.26
N ILE A 192 -4.21 -12.83 7.49
CA ILE A 192 -2.97 -12.66 8.26
C ILE A 192 -3.22 -12.95 9.74
N LEU A 193 -4.34 -12.48 10.29
CA LEU A 193 -4.74 -12.74 11.67
C LEU A 193 -4.98 -14.24 11.90
N GLU A 194 -5.67 -14.93 10.99
CA GLU A 194 -5.86 -16.38 11.06
C GLU A 194 -4.52 -17.13 11.09
N ARG A 195 -3.54 -16.71 10.29
CA ARG A 195 -2.19 -17.28 10.31
C ARG A 195 -1.47 -16.99 11.63
N ALA A 196 -1.62 -15.79 12.17
CA ALA A 196 -1.03 -15.42 13.46
C ALA A 196 -1.64 -16.23 14.62
N GLU A 197 -2.96 -16.48 14.59
CA GLU A 197 -3.65 -17.30 15.59
C GLU A 197 -3.33 -18.79 15.46
N ALA A 198 -3.12 -19.28 14.24
CA ALA A 198 -2.71 -20.66 13.99
C ALA A 198 -1.23 -20.91 14.35
N TRP A 199 -0.43 -19.85 14.44
CA TRP A 199 0.99 -19.93 14.77
C TRP A 199 1.18 -20.22 16.27
N ARG A 200 1.97 -21.26 16.58
CA ARG A 200 2.33 -21.70 17.94
C ARG A 200 3.83 -21.88 18.06
#